data_AF-A0A7K0YHX3-F1
#
_entry.id   AF-A0A7K0YHX3-F1
#
_cell.length_a   1.000
_cell.length_b   1.000
_cell.length_c   1.000
_cell.angle_alpha   90.00
_cell.angle_beta   90.00
_cell.angle_gamma   90.00
#
_symmetry.space_group_name_H-M   'P 1'
#
loop_
_entity.id
_entity.type
_entity.pdbx_description
1 polymer ?
#
loop_
_entity_poly.entity_id
_entity_poly.type
_entity_poly.pdbx_seq_one_letter_code
_entity_poly.pdbx_strand_id
1 'polypeptide(L)'
;GKAAKGIFCVNAAPVRELSDELAGLIDVLIVNEHEFAQLGEPKSGLVIVTAGSKEVVAYQNGEVVAKSQPPKVEALDTVGAGDTFVGAFVVAYASGKTIPDSLDLACAASALSTLKLGAQSGMPTASEVNEFFNK
;
A
#
# COMPACT_ATOMS: atom_id res chain seq x y z
N GLY A 1 22.27 1.18 11.94
CA GLY A 1 21.09 2.07 12.04
C GLY A 1 21.05 2.99 10.85
N LYS A 2 19.89 3.52 10.46
CA LYS A 2 19.76 4.39 9.27
C LYS A 2 20.59 5.67 9.39
N ALA A 3 21.28 6.02 8.31
CA ALA A 3 21.96 7.31 8.17
C ALA A 3 20.98 8.45 7.81
N ALA A 4 19.84 8.14 7.17
CA ALA A 4 18.81 9.10 6.78
C ALA A 4 17.65 9.13 7.78
N LYS A 5 17.03 10.32 7.94
CA LYS A 5 15.84 10.54 8.80
C LYS A 5 14.50 10.33 8.07
N GLY A 6 14.54 9.96 6.79
CA GLY A 6 13.34 9.76 5.97
C GLY A 6 12.70 8.40 6.20
N ILE A 7 11.48 8.25 5.69
CA ILE A 7 10.75 6.98 5.69
C ILE A 7 11.40 6.04 4.66
N PHE A 8 11.81 4.86 5.10
CA PHE A 8 12.22 3.77 4.22
C PHE A 8 11.06 2.81 4.03
N CYS A 9 10.40 2.97 2.87
CA CYS A 9 9.29 2.14 2.45
C CYS A 9 9.80 1.07 1.45
N VAL A 10 9.38 -0.17 1.65
CA VAL A 10 9.68 -1.27 0.73
C VAL A 10 8.37 -1.90 0.27
N ASN A 11 8.18 -2.00 -1.05
CA ASN A 11 7.18 -2.87 -1.66
C ASN A 11 7.87 -4.19 -2.02
N ALA A 12 7.57 -5.27 -1.29
CA ALA A 12 8.27 -6.55 -1.46
C ALA A 12 7.56 -7.46 -2.46
N ALA A 13 7.43 -6.98 -3.71
CA ALA A 13 6.76 -7.67 -4.80
C ALA A 13 7.68 -7.83 -6.04
N PRO A 14 8.01 -9.06 -6.48
CA PRO A 14 7.72 -10.35 -5.84
C PRO A 14 8.59 -10.59 -4.59
N VAL A 15 8.19 -11.55 -3.74
CA VAL A 15 8.94 -11.93 -2.52
C VAL A 15 10.41 -12.20 -2.85
N ARG A 16 11.28 -11.59 -2.06
CA ARG A 16 12.69 -11.98 -1.94
C ARG A 16 13.03 -12.04 -0.46
N GLU A 17 13.97 -12.90 -0.10
CA GLU A 17 14.50 -12.93 1.26
C GLU A 17 15.07 -11.54 1.62
N LEU A 18 14.61 -11.01 2.73
CA LEU A 18 15.16 -9.81 3.34
C LEU A 18 16.12 -10.26 4.44
N SER A 19 17.35 -9.76 4.43
CA SER A 19 18.27 -9.97 5.55
C SER A 19 17.71 -9.31 6.81
N ASP A 20 18.06 -9.84 7.99
CA ASP A 20 17.65 -9.25 9.28
C ASP A 20 18.08 -7.78 9.40
N GLU A 21 19.25 -7.44 8.83
CA GLU A 21 19.74 -6.07 8.78
C GLU A 21 18.81 -5.17 7.96
N LEU A 22 18.39 -5.60 6.76
CA LEU A 22 17.49 -4.82 5.92
C LEU A 22 16.10 -4.71 6.54
N ALA A 23 15.57 -5.81 7.08
CA ALA A 23 14.28 -5.85 7.76
C ALA A 23 14.26 -4.87 8.96
N GLY A 24 15.33 -4.82 9.75
CA GLY A 24 15.47 -3.89 10.86
C GLY A 24 15.57 -2.41 10.47
N LEU A 25 15.73 -2.11 9.18
CA LEU A 25 15.70 -0.75 8.66
C LEU A 25 14.33 -0.39 8.08
N ILE A 26 13.39 -1.29 7.82
CA ILE A 26 12.16 -0.90 7.12
C ILE A 26 11.20 -0.18 8.08
N ASP A 27 10.74 1.02 7.71
CA ASP A 27 9.69 1.71 8.49
C ASP A 27 8.29 1.27 8.03
N VAL A 28 8.13 1.08 6.71
CA VAL A 28 6.89 0.65 6.07
C VAL A 28 7.18 -0.48 5.10
N LEU A 29 6.60 -1.65 5.34
CA LEU A 29 6.62 -2.79 4.43
C LEU A 29 5.25 -2.94 3.79
N ILE A 30 5.18 -3.00 2.47
CA ILE A 30 3.94 -3.26 1.73
C ILE A 30 4.10 -4.59 1.00
N VAL A 31 3.13 -5.46 1.17
CA VAL A 31 3.07 -6.82 0.62
C VAL A 31 1.64 -7.15 0.20
N ASN A 32 1.47 -8.12 -0.69
CA ASN A 32 0.18 -8.78 -0.91
C ASN A 32 -0.02 -10.01 0.01
N GLU A 33 -1.22 -10.58 0.00
CA GLU A 33 -1.57 -11.75 0.83
C GLU A 33 -0.66 -12.97 0.59
N HIS A 34 -0.17 -13.18 -0.64
CA HIS A 34 0.74 -14.28 -0.97
C HIS A 34 2.16 -14.03 -0.48
N GLU A 35 2.62 -12.78 -0.54
CA GLU A 35 3.92 -12.34 -0.03
C GLU A 35 3.98 -12.40 1.48
N PHE A 36 2.92 -11.92 2.15
CA PHE A 36 2.78 -11.98 3.60
C PHE A 36 2.79 -13.42 4.12
N ALA A 37 2.10 -14.34 3.43
CA ALA A 37 2.11 -15.76 3.79
C ALA A 37 3.49 -16.41 3.69
N GLN A 38 4.35 -15.92 2.79
CA GLN A 38 5.73 -16.42 2.61
C GLN A 38 6.73 -15.80 3.58
N LEU A 39 6.63 -14.50 3.83
CA LEU A 39 7.52 -13.76 4.74
C LEU A 39 7.17 -14.00 6.21
N GLY A 40 5.92 -14.34 6.51
CA GLY A 40 5.39 -14.40 7.88
C GLY A 40 5.09 -13.00 8.44
N GLU A 41 4.51 -12.96 9.64
CA GLU A 41 4.14 -11.70 10.29
C GLU A 41 5.41 -10.91 10.70
N PRO A 42 5.67 -9.72 10.12
CA PRO A 42 6.83 -8.93 10.49
C PRO A 42 6.63 -8.39 11.91
N LYS A 43 7.64 -8.57 12.76
CA LYS A 43 7.55 -8.30 14.20
C LYS A 43 7.74 -6.84 14.59
N SER A 44 8.08 -5.97 13.64
CA SER A 44 8.42 -4.57 13.89
C SER A 44 8.07 -3.68 12.69
N GLY A 45 7.73 -2.43 12.97
CA GLY A 45 7.41 -1.44 11.94
C GLY A 45 5.95 -1.51 11.50
N LEU A 46 5.63 -0.71 10.48
CA LEU A 46 4.32 -0.69 9.84
C LEU A 46 4.32 -1.67 8.67
N VAL A 47 3.37 -2.60 8.66
CA VAL A 47 3.20 -3.59 7.60
C VAL A 47 1.82 -3.45 7.00
N ILE A 48 1.74 -3.32 5.68
CA ILE A 48 0.48 -3.18 4.95
C ILE A 48 0.33 -4.40 4.06
N VAL A 49 -0.74 -5.14 4.32
CA VAL A 49 -1.08 -6.35 3.57
C VAL A 49 -2.26 -6.04 2.68
N THR A 50 -2.07 -6.19 1.37
CA THR A 50 -3.10 -5.96 0.35
C THR A 50 -3.68 -7.29 -0.13
N ALA A 51 -5.00 -7.37 -0.29
CA ALA A 51 -5.69 -8.57 -0.76
C ALA A 51 -6.59 -8.27 -1.98
N GLY A 52 -6.02 -7.60 -2.99
CA GLY A 52 -6.73 -7.20 -4.20
C GLY A 52 -7.95 -6.34 -3.88
N SER A 53 -9.14 -6.77 -4.30
CA SER A 53 -10.41 -6.07 -4.06
C SER A 53 -11.11 -6.42 -2.74
N LYS A 54 -10.50 -7.26 -1.88
CA LYS A 54 -11.14 -7.74 -0.64
C LYS A 54 -10.96 -6.76 0.52
N GLU A 55 -9.73 -6.61 0.98
CA GLU A 55 -9.37 -5.76 2.12
C GLU A 55 -7.89 -5.35 2.04
N VAL A 56 -7.57 -4.32 2.81
CA VAL A 56 -6.20 -3.96 3.17
C VAL A 56 -6.11 -3.88 4.68
N VAL A 57 -5.08 -4.49 5.25
CA VAL A 57 -4.85 -4.52 6.70
C VAL A 57 -3.48 -3.92 7.00
N ALA A 58 -3.44 -2.97 7.92
CA ALA A 58 -2.20 -2.43 8.47
C ALA A 58 -1.94 -3.02 9.86
N TYR A 59 -0.72 -3.51 10.03
CA TYR A 59 -0.17 -3.99 11.29
C TYR A 59 0.92 -3.04 11.76
N GLN A 60 0.90 -2.67 13.04
CA GLN A 60 2.01 -2.00 13.70
C GLN A 60 2.58 -2.95 14.74
N ASN A 61 3.84 -3.35 14.55
CA ASN A 61 4.53 -4.28 15.46
C ASN A 61 3.72 -5.56 15.74
N GLY A 62 3.11 -6.14 14.69
CA GLY A 62 2.31 -7.37 14.77
C GLY A 62 0.84 -7.16 15.19
N GLU A 63 0.44 -5.98 15.64
CA GLU A 63 -0.95 -5.71 16.00
C GLU A 63 -1.70 -4.99 14.88
N VAL A 64 -2.93 -5.41 14.60
CA VAL A 64 -3.79 -4.72 13.62
C VAL A 64 -4.14 -3.32 14.14
N VAL A 65 -3.76 -2.29 13.39
CA VAL A 65 -4.02 -0.88 13.74
C VAL A 65 -5.02 -0.19 12.81
N ALA A 66 -5.18 -0.69 11.59
CA ALA A 66 -6.17 -0.17 10.65
C ALA A 66 -6.58 -1.24 9.63
N LYS A 67 -7.79 -1.07 9.09
CA LYS A 67 -8.29 -1.82 7.95
C LYS A 67 -9.00 -0.87 6.99
N SER A 68 -8.93 -1.15 5.70
CA SER A 68 -9.72 -0.48 4.69
C SER A 68 -10.30 -1.50 3.71
N GLN A 69 -11.45 -1.16 3.11
CA GLN A 69 -12.06 -1.96 2.06
C GLN A 69 -11.93 -1.19 0.74
N PRO A 70 -11.25 -1.76 -0.26
CA PRO A 70 -11.20 -1.19 -1.60
C PRO A 70 -12.60 -0.92 -2.16
N PRO A 71 -12.83 0.25 -2.78
CA PRO A 71 -14.09 0.54 -3.47
C PRO A 71 -14.43 -0.54 -4.50
N LYS A 72 -15.69 -0.98 -4.52
CA LYS A 72 -16.16 -1.97 -5.48
C LYS A 72 -16.29 -1.31 -6.86
N VAL A 73 -15.47 -1.78 -7.79
CA VAL A 73 -15.45 -1.31 -9.18
C VAL A 73 -15.41 -2.50 -10.14
N GLU A 74 -15.90 -2.30 -11.36
CA GLU A 74 -15.70 -3.24 -12.46
C GLU A 74 -14.37 -2.92 -13.15
N ALA A 75 -13.34 -3.69 -12.83
CA ALA A 75 -11.99 -3.45 -13.32
C ALA A 75 -11.89 -3.74 -14.83
N LEU A 76 -11.35 -2.78 -15.57
CA LEU A 76 -11.02 -2.92 -16.99
C LEU A 76 -9.61 -3.54 -17.17
N ASP A 77 -8.64 -3.07 -16.39
CA ASP A 77 -7.25 -3.56 -16.42
C ASP A 77 -6.61 -3.36 -15.05
N THR A 78 -6.06 -4.41 -14.44
CA THR A 78 -5.47 -4.33 -13.09
C THR A 78 -3.96 -4.07 -13.10
N VAL A 79 -3.35 -3.94 -14.28
CA VAL A 79 -1.92 -3.69 -14.41
C VAL A 79 -1.54 -2.36 -13.75
N GLY A 80 -0.60 -2.40 -12.79
CA GLY A 80 -0.14 -1.22 -12.06
C GLY A 80 -1.03 -0.82 -10.87
N ALA A 81 -2.09 -1.56 -10.54
CA ALA A 81 -2.96 -1.25 -9.40
C ALA A 81 -2.20 -1.29 -8.05
N GLY A 82 -1.27 -2.25 -7.89
CA GLY A 82 -0.41 -2.36 -6.72
C GLY A 82 0.60 -1.20 -6.62
N ASP A 83 1.24 -0.82 -7.72
CA ASP A 83 2.16 0.33 -7.75
C ASP A 83 1.41 1.64 -7.47
N THR A 84 0.19 1.77 -7.98
CA THR A 84 -0.70 2.90 -7.70
C THR A 84 -1.06 2.97 -6.22
N PHE A 85 -1.41 1.84 -5.61
CA PHE A 85 -1.68 1.74 -4.18
C PHE A 85 -0.47 2.20 -3.36
N VAL A 86 0.72 1.64 -3.65
CA VAL A 86 1.97 1.97 -2.95
C VAL A 86 2.28 3.46 -3.07
N GLY A 87 2.22 4.02 -4.28
CA GLY A 87 2.49 5.43 -4.52
C GLY A 87 1.52 6.34 -3.75
N ALA A 88 0.22 6.07 -3.85
CA ALA A 88 -0.81 6.85 -3.15
C ALA A 88 -0.67 6.74 -1.63
N PHE A 89 -0.40 5.56 -1.09
CA PHE A 89 -0.15 5.35 0.33
C PHE A 89 1.06 6.17 0.81
N VAL A 90 2.20 6.04 0.13
CA VAL A 90 3.44 6.74 0.52
C VAL A 90 3.25 8.25 0.47
N VAL A 91 2.56 8.78 -0.54
CA VAL A 91 2.25 10.22 -0.63
C VAL A 91 1.36 10.66 0.53
N ALA A 92 0.28 9.93 0.82
CA ALA A 92 -0.64 10.26 1.90
C ALA A 92 0.06 10.23 3.27
N TYR A 93 0.79 9.15 3.55
CA TYR A 93 1.47 8.93 4.80
C TYR A 93 2.61 9.92 5.03
N ALA A 94 3.45 10.16 4.01
CA ALA A 94 4.51 11.17 4.09
C ALA A 94 3.97 12.61 4.23
N SER A 95 2.71 12.85 3.82
CA SER A 95 2.02 14.12 4.03
C SER A 95 1.39 14.28 5.42
N GLY A 96 1.64 13.33 6.34
CA GLY A 96 1.17 13.38 7.73
C GLY A 96 -0.27 12.93 7.94
N LYS A 97 -0.88 12.25 6.96
CA LYS A 97 -2.19 11.61 7.16
C LYS A 97 -2.08 10.42 8.11
N THR A 98 -3.19 10.08 8.76
CA THR A 98 -3.26 8.90 9.61
C THR A 98 -3.11 7.63 8.77
N ILE A 99 -2.77 6.50 9.41
CA ILE A 99 -2.70 5.20 8.72
C ILE A 99 -4.06 4.87 8.05
N PRO A 100 -5.21 4.93 8.75
CA PRO A 100 -6.52 4.70 8.12
C PRO A 100 -6.76 5.59 6.89
N ASP A 101 -6.58 6.90 7.01
CA ASP A 101 -6.81 7.83 5.89
C ASP A 101 -5.88 7.55 4.70
N SER A 102 -4.64 7.13 4.99
CA SER A 102 -3.66 6.78 3.96
C SER A 102 -4.04 5.49 3.25
N LEU A 103 -4.57 4.49 3.96
CA LEU A 103 -5.09 3.26 3.35
C LEU A 103 -6.31 3.55 2.47
N ASP A 104 -7.23 4.38 2.95
CA ASP A 104 -8.46 4.73 2.25
C ASP A 104 -8.17 5.46 0.92
N LEU A 105 -7.26 6.44 0.93
CA LEU A 105 -6.81 7.12 -0.28
C LEU A 105 -6.07 6.19 -1.24
N ALA A 106 -5.24 5.29 -0.72
CA ALA A 106 -4.53 4.32 -1.54
C ALA A 106 -5.47 3.32 -2.21
N CYS A 107 -6.49 2.86 -1.47
CA CYS A 107 -7.56 2.01 -1.99
C CYS A 107 -8.34 2.72 -3.11
N ALA A 108 -8.73 3.98 -2.88
CA ALA A 108 -9.41 4.80 -3.87
C ALA A 108 -8.58 4.98 -5.15
N ALA A 109 -7.30 5.32 -5.02
CA ALA A 109 -6.39 5.48 -6.15
C ALA A 109 -6.19 4.18 -6.93
N SER A 110 -5.97 3.06 -6.22
CA SER A 110 -5.81 1.74 -6.82
C SER A 110 -7.06 1.33 -7.59
N ALA A 111 -8.25 1.46 -7.00
CA ALA A 111 -9.52 1.15 -7.67
C ALA A 111 -9.71 2.00 -8.94
N LEU A 112 -9.47 3.31 -8.87
CA LEU A 112 -9.54 4.20 -10.03
C LEU A 112 -8.58 3.81 -11.15
N SER A 113 -7.34 3.41 -10.80
CA SER A 113 -6.39 2.99 -11.83
C SER A 113 -6.88 1.80 -12.64
N THR A 114 -7.69 0.92 -12.01
CA THR A 114 -8.20 -0.25 -12.71
C THR A 114 -9.28 0.04 -13.75
N LEU A 115 -9.82 1.27 -13.76
CA LEU A 115 -10.85 1.71 -14.71
C LEU A 115 -10.27 2.18 -16.05
N LYS A 116 -8.95 2.26 -16.17
CA LYS A 116 -8.22 2.73 -17.37
C LYS A 116 -7.23 1.66 -17.82
N LEU A 117 -6.86 1.68 -19.09
CA LEU A 117 -5.87 0.74 -19.65
C LEU A 117 -4.43 1.16 -19.33
N GLY A 118 -3.61 0.17 -18.97
CA GLY A 118 -2.15 0.28 -18.79
C GLY A 118 -1.73 0.85 -17.43
N ALA A 119 -0.49 0.55 -17.03
CA ALA A 119 0.07 0.92 -15.72
C ALA A 119 0.11 2.44 -15.46
N GLN A 120 1.16 3.12 -15.93
CA GLN A 120 1.35 4.55 -15.64
C GLN A 120 0.27 5.42 -16.32
N SER A 121 -0.23 4.99 -17.47
CA SER A 121 -1.34 5.66 -18.16
C SER A 121 -2.66 5.58 -17.40
N GLY A 122 -2.85 4.54 -16.59
CA GLY A 122 -4.04 4.35 -15.77
C GLY A 122 -3.99 5.07 -14.43
N MET A 123 -2.81 5.48 -13.96
CA MET A 123 -2.65 6.12 -12.65
C MET A 123 -3.46 7.43 -12.54
N PRO A 124 -4.30 7.58 -11.51
CA PRO A 124 -5.08 8.79 -11.31
C PRO A 124 -4.22 9.92 -10.74
N THR A 125 -4.68 11.15 -10.96
CA THR A 125 -4.19 12.35 -10.29
C THR A 125 -4.76 12.45 -8.87
N ALA A 126 -4.10 13.23 -8.01
CA ALA A 126 -4.61 13.49 -6.66
C ALA A 126 -6.02 14.12 -6.66
N SER A 127 -6.35 14.93 -7.68
CA SER A 127 -7.70 15.52 -7.80
C SER A 127 -8.76 14.46 -8.09
N GLU A 128 -8.50 13.56 -9.05
CA GLU A 128 -9.41 12.45 -9.37
C GLU A 128 -9.63 11.53 -8.16
N VAL A 129 -8.57 11.24 -7.40
CA VAL A 129 -8.68 10.43 -6.17
C VAL A 129 -9.56 11.13 -5.13
N ASN A 130 -9.35 12.42 -4.88
CA ASN A 130 -10.16 13.18 -3.92
C ASN A 130 -11.63 13.29 -4.36
N GLU A 131 -11.90 13.49 -5.66
CA GLU A 131 -13.27 13.54 -6.18
C GLU A 131 -13.98 12.19 -6.06
N PHE A 132 -13.26 11.09 -6.26
CA PHE A 132 -13.81 9.74 -6.09
C PHE A 132 -14.01 9.39 -4.61
N PHE A 133 -13.10 9.81 -3.74
CA PHE A 133 -13.15 9.51 -2.31
C PHE A 133 -14.25 10.28 -1.56
N ASN A 134 -14.58 11.49 -2.01
CA ASN A 134 -15.61 12.32 -1.36
C ASN A 134 -17.04 12.06 -1.88
N LYS A 135 -17.23 11.09 -2.79
CA LYS A 135 -18.55 10.68 -3.30
C LYS A 135 -19.08 9.48 -2.53
#